data_AF-A0A9W8NHX0-F1
#
_entry.id   AF-A0A9W8NHX0-F1
#
_cell.length_a   1.000
_cell.length_b   1.000
_cell.length_c   1.000
_cell.angle_alpha   90.00
_cell.angle_beta   90.00
_cell.angle_gamma   90.00
#
_symmetry.space_group_name_H-M   'P 1'
#
loop_
_entity.id
_entity.type
_entity.pdbx_description
1 polymer ?
#
loop_
_entity_poly.entity_id
_entity_poly.type
_entity_poly.pdbx_seq_one_letter_code
_entity_poly.pdbx_strand_id
1 'polypeptide(L)'
;MVNTKFVVVPKARTAGSTLVVQTAATKPEQQWYIKGGENTKLQLANTTLCVDAGAKTNWKDMASLSITECSDTVDGQKWNVMADGRIALQLSSPQECIDLQYMRATENNPVGLYSCAGLGNIGAADKGINWPLANATTP
;
A
#
# COMPACT_ATOMS: atom_id res chain seq x y z
N MET A 1 -6.57 -0.51 17.59
CA MET A 1 -5.31 -1.29 17.49
C MET A 1 -5.33 -1.90 16.10
N VAL A 2 -4.27 -1.66 15.31
CA VAL A 2 -4.12 -2.16 13.94
C VAL A 2 -4.34 -3.67 13.94
N ASN A 3 -5.12 -4.21 12.99
CA ASN A 3 -5.23 -5.65 12.83
C ASN A 3 -3.95 -6.21 12.19
N THR A 4 -2.99 -6.63 13.01
CA THR A 4 -1.71 -7.18 12.56
C THR A 4 -1.80 -8.62 12.06
N LYS A 5 -3.00 -9.20 11.98
CA LYS A 5 -3.19 -10.57 11.48
C LYS A 5 -2.88 -10.69 10.00
N PHE A 6 -3.14 -9.65 9.21
CA PHE A 6 -2.86 -9.66 7.77
C PHE A 6 -1.93 -8.52 7.39
N VAL A 7 -1.16 -8.74 6.33
CA VAL A 7 -0.23 -7.77 5.72
C VAL A 7 -0.47 -7.66 4.22
N VAL A 8 -0.18 -6.50 3.66
CA VAL A 8 -0.26 -6.26 2.22
C VAL A 8 0.88 -6.97 1.50
N VAL A 9 0.54 -7.73 0.46
CA VAL A 9 1.48 -8.49 -0.36
C VAL A 9 1.04 -8.43 -1.84
N PRO A 10 1.94 -8.58 -2.81
CA PRO A 10 1.52 -8.80 -4.19
C PRO A 10 1.01 -10.24 -4.39
N LYS A 11 0.08 -10.47 -5.31
CA LYS A 11 -0.38 -11.83 -5.66
C LYS A 11 0.75 -12.71 -6.21
N ALA A 12 1.72 -12.10 -6.87
CA ALA A 12 2.93 -12.71 -7.41
C ALA A 12 4.07 -11.70 -7.39
N ARG A 13 5.32 -12.15 -7.24
CA ARG A 13 6.50 -11.27 -7.20
C ARG A 13 7.01 -10.90 -8.60
N THR A 14 6.10 -10.49 -9.47
CA THR A 14 6.37 -10.12 -10.86
C THR A 14 5.67 -8.80 -11.20
N ALA A 15 6.29 -7.97 -12.05
CA ALA A 15 5.69 -6.73 -12.50
C ALA A 15 4.27 -6.94 -13.08
N GLY A 16 3.38 -5.98 -12.83
CA GLY A 16 1.95 -6.04 -13.13
C GLY A 16 1.09 -6.79 -12.10
N SER A 17 1.69 -7.45 -11.11
CA SER A 17 0.90 -8.17 -10.11
C SER A 17 0.15 -7.22 -9.18
N THR A 18 -1.13 -7.47 -8.97
CA THR A 18 -1.98 -6.68 -8.06
C THR A 18 -1.73 -7.01 -6.60
N LEU A 19 -2.07 -6.09 -5.70
CA LEU A 19 -1.95 -6.28 -4.25
C LEU A 19 -3.17 -6.95 -3.61
N VAL A 20 -2.93 -7.73 -2.57
CA VAL A 20 -3.92 -8.36 -1.69
C VAL A 20 -3.42 -8.34 -0.24
N VAL A 21 -4.26 -8.76 0.70
CA VAL A 21 -3.81 -9.11 2.05
C VAL A 21 -3.64 -10.61 2.24
N GLN A 22 -2.63 -11.01 3.00
CA GLN A 22 -2.40 -12.39 3.42
C GLN A 22 -2.09 -12.47 4.91
N THR A 23 -2.28 -13.66 5.51
CA THR A 23 -1.93 -13.85 6.91
C THR A 23 -0.46 -13.52 7.14
N ALA A 24 -0.19 -12.69 8.15
CA ALA A 24 1.14 -12.20 8.48
C ALA A 24 2.05 -13.37 8.88
N ALA A 25 3.21 -13.42 8.24
CA ALA A 25 4.28 -14.35 8.49
C ALA A 25 5.63 -13.63 8.31
N THR A 26 6.68 -14.18 8.90
CA THR A 26 8.03 -13.63 8.71
C THR A 26 8.62 -14.19 7.42
N LYS A 27 8.26 -13.60 6.28
CA LYS A 27 8.75 -14.01 4.96
C LYS A 27 9.15 -12.81 4.10
N PRO A 28 10.26 -12.89 3.33
CA PRO A 28 10.72 -11.76 2.51
C PRO A 28 9.67 -11.23 1.51
N GLU A 29 8.80 -12.10 0.99
CA GLU A 29 7.72 -11.71 0.06
C GLU A 29 6.61 -10.87 0.70
N GLN A 30 6.56 -10.79 2.04
CA GLN A 30 5.60 -9.98 2.78
C GLN A 30 6.20 -8.68 3.33
N GLN A 31 7.48 -8.44 3.05
CA GLN A 31 8.24 -7.32 3.58
C GLN A 31 8.49 -6.26 2.53
N TRP A 32 8.50 -5.01 2.97
CA TRP A 32 8.65 -3.82 2.14
C TRP A 32 9.68 -2.88 2.76
N TYR A 33 10.47 -2.21 1.93
CA TYR A 33 11.27 -1.06 2.35
C TYR A 33 10.40 0.19 2.37
N ILE A 34 10.18 0.73 3.56
CA ILE A 34 9.29 1.86 3.81
C ILE A 34 10.06 2.96 4.54
N LYS A 35 10.04 4.17 3.99
CA LYS A 35 10.57 5.37 4.65
C LYS A 35 9.41 6.31 4.98
N GLY A 36 9.42 6.89 6.18
CA GLY A 36 8.43 7.89 6.58
C GLY A 36 8.53 9.17 5.75
N GLY A 37 7.40 9.85 5.56
CA GLY A 37 7.30 11.14 4.87
C GLY A 37 6.93 11.04 3.39
N GLU A 38 7.03 12.19 2.71
CA GLU A 38 6.68 12.38 1.31
C GLU A 38 7.79 11.95 0.34
N ASN A 39 7.41 11.79 -0.94
CA ASN A 39 8.24 11.38 -2.05
C ASN A 39 8.99 10.07 -1.77
N THR A 40 8.35 9.17 -1.01
CA THR A 40 8.88 7.83 -0.78
C THR A 40 8.34 6.83 -1.80
N LYS A 41 9.12 5.80 -2.05
CA LYS A 41 8.69 4.58 -2.73
C LYS A 41 8.36 3.51 -1.69
N LEU A 42 7.53 2.55 -2.09
CA LEU A 42 7.26 1.34 -1.33
C LEU A 42 7.81 0.15 -2.12
N GLN A 43 9.05 -0.25 -1.80
CA GLN A 43 9.77 -1.27 -2.55
C GLN A 43 9.59 -2.64 -1.90
N LEU A 44 9.27 -3.66 -2.70
CA LEU A 44 9.18 -5.03 -2.23
C LEU A 44 10.59 -5.54 -1.87
N ALA A 45 10.75 -6.14 -0.69
CA ALA A 45 12.07 -6.54 -0.19
C ALA A 45 12.77 -7.51 -1.15
N ASN A 46 14.09 -7.35 -1.33
CA ASN A 46 14.92 -8.15 -2.24
C ASN A 46 14.47 -8.14 -3.73
N THR A 47 13.80 -7.09 -4.20
CA THR A 47 13.49 -6.89 -5.64
C THR A 47 13.69 -5.43 -6.04
N THR A 48 13.57 -5.12 -7.32
CA THR A 48 13.50 -3.74 -7.86
C THR A 48 12.06 -3.28 -8.08
N LEU A 49 11.07 -3.96 -7.48
CA LEU A 49 9.65 -3.70 -7.73
C LEU A 49 9.05 -2.80 -6.64
N CYS A 50 8.30 -1.78 -7.06
CA CYS A 50 7.61 -0.82 -6.20
C CYS A 50 6.10 -0.85 -6.42
N VAL A 51 5.35 -0.46 -5.38
CA VAL A 51 3.90 -0.24 -5.49
C VAL A 51 3.62 0.95 -6.41
N ASP A 52 2.72 0.74 -7.36
CA ASP A 52 2.36 1.68 -8.42
C ASP A 52 0.84 1.80 -8.55
N ALA A 53 0.35 3.04 -8.50
CA ALA A 53 -1.06 3.41 -8.64
C ALA A 53 -1.54 3.57 -10.10
N GLY A 54 -0.66 3.33 -11.07
CA GLY A 54 -0.90 3.48 -12.50
C GLY A 54 -1.06 4.94 -12.93
N ALA A 55 -1.67 5.12 -14.10
CA ALA A 55 -1.92 6.44 -14.68
C ALA A 55 -2.87 7.28 -13.80
N LYS A 56 -2.62 8.58 -13.73
CA LYS A 56 -3.39 9.55 -12.93
C LYS A 56 -4.90 9.54 -13.20
N THR A 57 -5.32 9.19 -14.42
CA THR A 57 -6.75 9.03 -14.78
C THR A 57 -7.48 7.95 -13.99
N ASN A 58 -6.73 7.07 -13.31
CA ASN A 58 -7.27 5.96 -12.54
C ASN A 58 -7.19 6.18 -11.02
N TRP A 59 -6.67 7.31 -10.53
CA TRP A 59 -6.53 7.55 -9.09
C TRP A 59 -7.87 7.96 -8.48
N LYS A 60 -8.62 6.96 -8.00
CA LYS A 60 -9.93 7.10 -7.39
C LYS A 60 -10.21 5.90 -6.49
N ASP A 61 -11.19 6.01 -5.62
CA ASP A 61 -11.75 4.90 -4.85
C ASP A 61 -11.88 3.62 -5.69
N MET A 62 -11.45 2.50 -5.10
CA MET A 62 -11.48 1.15 -5.67
C MET A 62 -10.51 0.92 -6.84
N ALA A 63 -9.65 1.89 -7.19
CA ALA A 63 -8.59 1.62 -8.15
C ALA A 63 -7.63 0.55 -7.63
N SER A 64 -7.19 -0.35 -8.51
CA SER A 64 -6.24 -1.39 -8.14
C SER A 64 -4.82 -0.84 -8.10
N LEU A 65 -4.03 -1.34 -7.15
CA LEU A 65 -2.59 -1.13 -7.11
C LEU A 65 -1.89 -2.34 -7.70
N SER A 66 -0.74 -2.10 -8.33
CA SER A 66 0.14 -3.15 -8.82
C SER A 66 1.57 -2.93 -8.35
N ILE A 67 2.44 -3.92 -8.57
CA ILE A 67 3.89 -3.72 -8.48
C ILE A 67 4.51 -3.61 -9.87
N THR A 68 5.48 -2.74 -10.05
CA THR A 68 6.27 -2.61 -11.29
C THR A 68 7.69 -2.15 -10.96
N GLU A 69 8.58 -2.00 -11.95
CA GLU A 69 9.93 -1.49 -11.71
C GLU A 69 9.88 -0.12 -11.00
N CYS A 70 10.69 -0.01 -9.94
CA CYS A 70 10.81 1.22 -9.16
C CYS A 70 11.31 2.37 -10.04
N SER A 71 10.66 3.52 -9.95
CA SER A 71 11.05 4.72 -10.68
C SER A 71 10.86 5.97 -9.81
N ASP A 72 11.86 6.85 -9.84
CA ASP A 72 11.79 8.16 -9.17
C ASP A 72 10.97 9.19 -9.97
N THR A 73 10.67 8.91 -11.24
CA THR A 73 9.98 9.83 -12.15
C THR A 73 8.50 9.49 -12.33
N VAL A 74 8.06 8.31 -11.92
CA VAL A 74 6.66 7.89 -12.07
C VAL A 74 5.84 8.45 -10.91
N ASP A 75 4.88 9.31 -11.23
CA ASP A 75 4.03 9.96 -10.23
C ASP A 75 3.17 8.95 -9.44
N GLY A 76 2.77 7.83 -10.07
CA GLY A 76 2.03 6.74 -9.42
C GLY A 76 2.81 5.96 -8.37
N GLN A 77 4.11 6.23 -8.20
CA GLN A 77 4.98 5.62 -7.19
C GLN A 77 5.44 6.59 -6.10
N LYS A 78 4.88 7.81 -6.07
CA LYS A 78 5.18 8.82 -5.04
C LYS A 78 4.17 8.73 -3.90
N TRP A 79 4.62 8.18 -2.78
CA TRP A 79 3.81 7.96 -1.60
C TRP A 79 4.18 8.95 -0.48
N ASN A 80 3.20 9.23 0.37
CA ASN A 80 3.39 9.90 1.66
C ASN A 80 3.06 8.90 2.77
N VAL A 81 4.09 8.42 3.48
CA VAL A 81 3.92 7.57 4.66
C VAL A 81 3.72 8.48 5.87
N MET A 82 2.47 8.62 6.28
CA MET A 82 2.01 9.57 7.28
C MET A 82 2.29 9.07 8.70
N ALA A 83 2.44 10.00 9.65
CA ALA A 83 2.72 9.68 11.06
C ALA A 83 1.58 8.90 11.76
N ASP A 84 0.36 8.97 11.23
CA ASP A 84 -0.81 8.21 11.71
C ASP A 84 -0.92 6.80 11.11
N GLY A 85 0.07 6.39 10.30
CA GLY A 85 0.16 5.07 9.68
C GLY A 85 -0.59 4.93 8.36
N ARG A 86 -1.24 5.99 7.85
CA ARG A 86 -1.74 6.02 6.47
C ARG A 86 -0.60 6.08 5.47
N ILE A 87 -0.82 5.51 4.30
CA ILE A 87 0.04 5.71 3.13
C ILE A 87 -0.80 6.32 2.03
N ALA A 88 -0.58 7.61 1.78
CA ALA A 88 -1.31 8.36 0.79
C ALA A 88 -0.55 8.41 -0.54
N LEU A 89 -1.28 8.31 -1.66
CA LEU A 89 -0.74 8.60 -2.99
C LEU A 89 -0.54 10.10 -3.11
N GLN A 90 0.70 10.55 -2.97
CA GLN A 90 1.04 11.95 -2.67
C GLN A 90 0.44 12.96 -3.65
N LEU A 91 0.33 12.60 -4.93
CA LEU A 91 -0.11 13.50 -6.00
C LEU A 91 -1.61 13.38 -6.35
N SER A 92 -2.36 12.56 -5.61
CA SER A 92 -3.80 12.39 -5.80
C SER A 92 -4.61 13.56 -5.23
N SER A 93 -5.71 13.91 -5.89
CA SER A 93 -6.70 14.89 -5.44
C SER A 93 -8.09 14.47 -5.97
N PRO A 94 -9.06 14.07 -5.12
CA PRO A 94 -8.97 13.98 -3.66
C PRO A 94 -7.85 13.03 -3.20
N GLN A 95 -7.43 13.17 -1.94
CA GLN A 95 -6.32 12.40 -1.40
C GLN A 95 -6.73 10.93 -1.24
N GLU A 96 -6.08 10.04 -2.00
CA GLU A 96 -6.26 8.59 -1.98
C GLU A 96 -5.17 7.91 -1.13
N CYS A 97 -5.55 6.86 -0.41
CA CYS A 97 -4.70 6.06 0.48
C CYS A 97 -4.73 4.58 0.08
N ILE A 98 -3.69 3.82 0.45
CA ILE A 98 -3.67 2.37 0.31
C ILE A 98 -4.62 1.75 1.33
N ASP A 99 -5.62 1.01 0.85
CA ASP A 99 -6.68 0.41 1.67
C ASP A 99 -7.17 -0.92 1.07
N LEU A 100 -7.88 -1.73 1.85
CA LEU A 100 -8.72 -2.79 1.34
C LEU A 100 -9.88 -2.25 0.53
N GLN A 101 -9.98 -2.79 -0.66
CA GLN A 101 -11.21 -2.73 -1.42
C GLN A 101 -12.33 -3.45 -0.65
N TYR A 102 -13.53 -2.87 -0.68
CA TYR A 102 -14.72 -3.40 0.01
C TYR A 102 -14.60 -3.51 1.54
N MET A 103 -13.58 -2.91 2.17
CA MET A 103 -13.39 -2.88 3.63
C MET A 103 -13.40 -4.29 4.27
N ARG A 104 -12.90 -5.31 3.56
CA ARG A 104 -13.05 -6.72 3.96
C ARG A 104 -11.72 -7.37 4.38
N ALA A 105 -11.54 -7.50 5.69
CA ALA A 105 -10.40 -8.11 6.36
C ALA A 105 -10.32 -9.66 6.20
N THR A 106 -10.27 -10.17 4.98
CA THR A 106 -10.13 -11.60 4.69
C THR A 106 -8.96 -11.87 3.78
N GLU A 107 -8.30 -13.00 3.97
CA GLU A 107 -7.18 -13.43 3.12
C GLU A 107 -7.55 -13.39 1.63
N ASN A 108 -6.60 -12.94 0.82
CA ASN A 108 -6.72 -12.67 -0.62
C ASN A 108 -7.69 -11.54 -1.01
N ASN A 109 -8.23 -10.76 -0.06
CA ASN A 109 -8.99 -9.57 -0.40
C ASN A 109 -8.09 -8.54 -1.09
N PRO A 110 -8.55 -7.90 -2.18
CA PRO A 110 -7.75 -6.93 -2.92
C PRO A 110 -7.46 -5.67 -2.11
N VAL A 111 -6.29 -5.10 -2.39
CA VAL A 111 -5.82 -3.81 -1.88
C VAL A 111 -5.78 -2.82 -3.03
N GLY A 112 -6.24 -1.61 -2.78
CA GLY A 112 -6.44 -0.57 -3.77
C GLY A 112 -6.27 0.84 -3.20
N LEU A 113 -6.75 1.82 -3.95
CA LEU A 113 -6.92 3.18 -3.48
C LEU A 113 -8.31 3.37 -2.85
N TYR A 114 -8.34 4.19 -1.80
CA TYR A 114 -9.56 4.69 -1.19
C TYR A 114 -9.32 6.04 -0.53
N SER A 115 -10.35 6.89 -0.46
CA SER A 115 -10.29 8.19 0.17
C SER A 115 -9.64 8.14 1.55
N CYS A 116 -8.55 8.88 1.73
CA CYS A 116 -7.77 8.91 2.96
C CYS A 116 -8.56 9.34 4.19
N ALA A 117 -9.72 9.99 4.00
CA ALA A 117 -10.59 10.49 5.07
C ALA A 117 -11.42 9.41 5.79
N GLY A 118 -11.30 8.13 5.39
CA GLY A 118 -12.07 6.99 5.92
C GLY A 118 -12.27 6.97 7.45
N LEU A 119 -13.49 6.59 7.88
CA LEU A 119 -13.99 6.43 9.26
C LEU A 119 -13.48 7.46 10.30
N GLY A 120 -13.32 8.72 9.92
CA GLY A 120 -12.99 9.80 10.85
C GLY A 120 -11.50 10.08 11.02
N ASN A 121 -10.67 9.81 9.99
CA ASN A 121 -9.24 10.10 9.97
C ASN A 121 -8.42 9.42 11.09
N ILE A 122 -8.88 8.26 11.58
CA ILE A 122 -8.22 7.57 12.70
C ILE A 122 -6.96 6.77 12.29
N GLY A 123 -6.57 6.83 11.01
CA GLY A 123 -5.34 6.24 10.48
C GLY A 123 -5.25 4.72 10.63
N ALA A 124 -4.05 4.20 10.90
CA ALA A 124 -3.83 2.76 11.09
C ALA A 124 -4.48 2.17 12.34
N ALA A 125 -5.00 3.01 13.24
CA ALA A 125 -5.74 2.54 14.40
C ALA A 125 -7.11 1.95 14.06
N ASP A 126 -7.59 2.14 12.82
CA ASP A 126 -8.86 1.61 12.33
C ASP A 126 -8.88 0.08 12.24
N LYS A 127 -10.03 -0.52 12.52
CA LYS A 127 -10.32 -1.95 12.44
C LYS A 127 -10.49 -2.45 10.99
N GLY A 128 -9.91 -1.78 9.99
CA GLY A 128 -10.05 -2.26 8.60
C GLY A 128 -9.63 -1.37 7.43
N ILE A 129 -9.09 -0.16 7.64
CA ILE A 129 -8.88 0.84 6.55
C ILE A 129 -7.40 1.09 6.18
N ASN A 130 -6.43 0.77 7.04
CA ASN A 130 -5.01 0.90 6.70
C ASN A 130 -4.33 -0.41 7.01
N TRP A 131 -3.90 -1.10 5.95
CA TRP A 131 -3.40 -2.46 6.06
C TRP A 131 -1.89 -2.44 6.11
N PRO A 132 -1.29 -3.02 7.16
CA PRO A 132 0.13 -2.85 7.39
C PRO A 132 0.93 -3.48 6.26
N LEU A 133 1.86 -2.72 5.72
CA LEU A 133 3.03 -3.28 5.07
C LEU A 133 4.02 -3.64 6.18
N ALA A 134 4.56 -4.87 6.18
CA ALA A 134 5.61 -5.21 7.12
C ALA A 134 6.91 -4.53 6.69
N ASN A 135 7.47 -3.67 7.53
CA ASN A 135 8.74 -3.02 7.22
C ASN A 135 9.89 -4.02 7.27
N ALA A 136 10.75 -4.00 6.26
CA ALA A 136 11.99 -4.75 6.25
C ALA A 136 13.06 -4.02 7.09
N THR A 137 13.81 -4.75 7.90
CA THR A 137 14.80 -4.19 8.83
C THR A 137 16.15 -3.85 8.19
N THR A 138 16.44 -4.33 6.97
CA THR A 138 17.70 -4.07 6.23
C THR A 138 17.47 -3.99 4.71
N PRO A 139 17.78 -2.84 4.05
CA PRO A 139 17.76 -2.64 2.59
C PRO A 139 18.54 -3.68 1.79
#